data_AF-A0A1X2I4R9-F1
#
_entry.id   AF-A0A1X2I4R9-F1
#
_cell.length_a   1.000
_cell.length_b   1.000
_cell.length_c   1.000
_cell.angle_alpha   90.00
_cell.angle_beta   90.00
_cell.angle_gamma   90.00
#
_symmetry.space_group_name_H-M   'P 1'
#
loop_
_entity.id
_entity.type
_entity.pdbx_description
1 polymer ?
#
loop_
_entity_poly.entity_id
_entity_poly.type
_entity_poly.pdbx_seq_one_letter_code
_entity_poly.pdbx_strand_id
1 'polypeptide(L)'
;MRATQAMPPHERYICLNTTLSVMPDGVSPGDHSKFPPSTALELLHPIPSTANPAFLNASCSLQDICGMSGFSSTSEPDQSFRFFTPLFVHTGIIHYFINVFLHWLLVMDLERVMNPIRFAVVYLLSGLFGNVFGGSLSSTIHPSMGCNPSLFGLFGCSVIDIILMWRIIGQPSRHLIKIAVIIASSFLLGLLPGVNNLTQLGGLIGGLLVGAVTMPAVYYSKTYQIAIWFCRLITMSIYTVLVVILVRNFYQTDTSG
;
A
#
# COMPACT_ATOMS: atom_id res chain seq x y z
N MET A 1 0.88 7.52 9.99
CA MET A 1 0.13 6.54 10.81
C MET A 1 0.60 6.51 12.26
N ARG A 2 1.84 6.95 12.57
CA ARG A 2 2.36 7.31 13.90
C ARG A 2 3.35 8.48 13.74
N ALA A 3 3.75 9.15 14.82
CA ALA A 3 5.03 9.86 14.86
C ALA A 3 6.16 8.82 14.70
N THR A 4 6.95 8.92 13.64
CA THR A 4 8.06 7.98 13.36
C THR A 4 9.38 8.74 13.38
N GLN A 5 10.52 8.05 13.49
CA GLN A 5 11.82 8.69 13.28
C GLN A 5 11.98 9.31 11.87
N ALA A 6 11.19 8.84 10.90
CA ALA A 6 11.13 9.42 9.55
C ALA A 6 10.21 10.65 9.44
N MET A 7 9.36 10.90 10.45
CA MET A 7 8.48 12.07 10.54
C MET A 7 8.36 12.48 12.01
N PRO A 8 9.46 12.92 12.65
CA PRO A 8 9.44 13.21 14.07
C PRO A 8 8.69 14.52 14.33
N PRO A 9 7.79 14.57 15.32
CA PRO A 9 6.90 15.72 15.55
C PRO A 9 7.64 16.97 16.02
N HIS A 10 8.92 16.83 16.38
CA HIS A 10 9.78 17.92 16.83
C HIS A 10 10.64 18.49 15.70
N GLU A 11 10.80 17.79 14.57
CA GLU A 11 11.52 18.34 13.42
C GLU A 11 10.61 19.27 12.64
N ARG A 12 11.15 20.47 12.39
CA ARG A 12 10.50 21.57 11.70
C ARG A 12 11.30 21.90 10.45
N TYR A 13 10.60 22.29 9.40
CA TYR A 13 11.14 22.67 8.10
C TYR A 13 10.70 24.10 7.77
N ILE A 14 11.42 24.79 6.90
CA ILE A 14 11.06 26.15 6.47
C ILE A 14 9.88 26.08 5.51
N CYS A 15 8.80 26.81 5.80
CA CYS A 15 7.63 26.84 4.94
C CYS A 15 7.85 27.72 3.71
N LEU A 16 7.68 27.12 2.53
CA LEU A 16 7.70 27.83 1.24
C LEU A 16 6.60 28.91 1.12
N ASN A 17 5.52 28.83 1.90
CA ASN A 17 4.46 29.84 1.89
C ASN A 17 4.78 31.06 2.79
N THR A 18 5.80 30.95 3.65
CA THR A 18 6.17 31.99 4.63
C THR A 18 7.45 32.74 4.24
N THR A 19 8.13 32.33 3.18
CA THR A 19 9.26 33.08 2.59
C THR A 19 8.84 34.42 1.99
N LEU A 20 7.53 34.64 1.79
CA LEU A 20 6.98 35.95 1.42
C LEU A 20 6.89 36.93 2.59
N SER A 21 6.94 36.46 3.84
CA SER A 21 6.86 37.32 5.04
C SER A 21 8.14 37.34 5.87
N VAL A 22 9.15 36.54 5.51
CA VAL A 22 10.51 36.57 6.08
C VAL A 22 11.49 36.96 4.97
N MET A 23 11.23 38.09 4.32
CA MET A 23 12.26 38.77 3.53
C MET A 23 12.98 39.73 4.49
N PRO A 24 14.32 39.74 4.56
CA PRO A 24 15.02 40.90 5.12
C PRO A 24 14.61 42.13 4.31
N ASP A 25 14.42 43.25 5.00
CA ASP A 25 13.95 44.51 4.40
C ASP A 25 14.66 44.80 3.06
N GLY A 26 13.90 44.74 1.95
CA GLY A 26 14.38 45.17 0.63
C GLY A 26 14.21 44.22 -0.57
N VAL A 27 13.58 43.04 -0.44
CA VAL A 27 13.32 42.16 -1.60
C VAL A 27 11.81 42.03 -1.88
N SER A 28 11.43 42.33 -3.12
CA SER A 28 10.03 42.35 -3.57
C SER A 28 9.51 40.96 -3.97
N PRO A 29 8.20 40.71 -3.78
CA PRO A 29 7.58 39.43 -4.12
C PRO A 29 7.48 39.26 -5.64
N GLY A 30 8.25 38.33 -6.23
CA GLY A 30 8.09 37.92 -7.64
C GLY A 30 9.36 37.68 -8.46
N ASP A 31 10.56 37.88 -7.92
CA ASP A 31 11.80 37.65 -8.68
C ASP A 31 12.32 36.21 -8.50
N HIS A 32 11.78 35.27 -9.30
CA HIS A 32 12.20 33.87 -9.34
C HIS A 32 13.54 33.64 -10.04
N SER A 33 14.19 34.69 -10.58
CA SER A 33 15.41 34.57 -11.38
C SER A 33 16.69 34.38 -10.56
N LYS A 34 16.62 34.48 -9.23
CA LYS A 34 17.78 34.49 -8.33
C LYS A 34 17.92 33.27 -7.40
N PHE A 35 17.06 32.27 -7.51
CA PHE A 35 17.18 31.06 -6.70
C PHE A 35 17.97 29.98 -7.46
N PRO A 36 19.24 29.70 -7.10
CA PRO A 36 19.94 28.54 -7.63
C PRO A 36 19.23 27.24 -7.20
N PRO A 37 19.24 26.18 -8.01
CA PRO A 37 18.51 24.94 -7.73
C PRO A 37 18.92 24.24 -6.42
N SER A 38 20.07 24.60 -5.83
CA SER A 38 20.55 24.09 -4.55
C SER A 38 19.79 24.63 -3.33
N THR A 39 19.18 25.81 -3.40
CA THR A 39 18.50 26.42 -2.25
C THR A 39 17.22 25.68 -1.88
N ALA A 40 16.54 25.04 -2.84
CA ALA A 40 15.38 24.19 -2.57
C ALA A 40 15.73 22.95 -1.72
N LEU A 41 16.98 22.49 -1.81
CA LEU A 41 17.48 21.33 -1.06
C LEU A 41 17.93 21.71 0.35
N GLU A 42 18.46 22.93 0.55
CA GLU A 42 18.75 23.47 1.88
C GLU A 42 17.48 23.72 2.71
N LEU A 43 16.36 24.06 2.08
CA LEU A 43 15.07 24.27 2.76
C LEU A 43 14.43 22.98 3.32
N LEU A 44 14.95 21.81 2.93
CA LEU A 44 14.51 20.49 3.44
C LEU A 44 15.37 19.98 4.59
N HIS A 45 16.37 20.74 5.06
CA HIS A 45 17.12 20.33 6.25
C HIS A 45 16.29 20.58 7.52
N PRO A 46 16.16 19.58 8.42
CA PRO A 46 15.45 19.74 9.67
C PRO A 46 16.16 20.76 10.57
N ILE A 47 15.41 21.74 11.10
CA ILE A 47 15.98 22.74 12.01
C ILE A 47 15.81 22.27 13.46
N PRO A 48 16.89 22.19 14.26
CA PRO A 48 16.79 21.97 15.69
C PRO A 48 16.10 23.18 16.34
N SER A 49 15.03 22.93 17.10
CA SER A 49 14.21 23.93 17.82
C SER A 49 14.99 25.16 18.29
N THR A 50 14.72 26.34 17.69
CA THR A 50 15.32 27.61 18.11
C THR A 50 14.29 28.52 18.79
N ALA A 51 14.73 29.17 19.88
CA ALA A 51 13.92 29.94 20.83
C ALA A 51 13.28 31.24 20.29
N ASN A 52 13.21 31.43 18.97
CA ASN A 52 12.80 32.69 18.35
C ASN A 52 11.35 32.58 17.79
N PRO A 53 10.37 33.35 18.30
CA PRO A 53 8.96 33.20 17.93
C PRO A 53 8.67 33.50 16.44
N ALA A 54 9.45 34.37 15.80
CA ALA A 54 9.33 34.64 14.36
C ALA A 54 9.66 33.41 13.50
N PHE A 55 10.54 32.53 13.99
CA PHE A 55 10.95 31.32 13.29
C PHE A 55 9.92 30.18 13.43
N LEU A 56 9.27 30.08 14.59
CA LEU A 56 8.13 29.16 14.80
C LEU A 56 6.94 29.48 13.88
N ASN A 57 6.75 30.76 13.54
CA ASN A 57 5.71 31.19 12.61
C ASN A 57 6.06 30.91 11.15
N ALA A 58 7.35 30.80 10.82
CA ALA A 58 7.85 30.53 9.47
C ALA A 58 8.19 29.05 9.20
N SER A 59 8.00 28.19 10.19
CA SER A 59 8.35 26.76 10.12
C SER A 59 7.14 25.85 10.23
N CYS A 60 7.11 24.84 9.38
CA CYS A 60 6.04 23.84 9.29
C CYS A 60 6.58 22.48 9.69
N SER A 61 5.65 21.63 10.11
CA SER A 61 5.91 20.21 10.20
C SER A 61 5.92 19.57 8.81
N LEU A 62 6.50 18.38 8.67
CA LEU A 62 6.42 17.61 7.43
C LEU A 62 4.95 17.35 7.03
N GLN A 63 4.03 17.31 8.00
CA GLN A 63 2.60 17.12 7.81
C GLN A 63 2.00 18.29 7.00
N ASP A 64 2.38 19.52 7.36
CA ASP A 64 1.92 20.74 6.71
C ASP A 64 2.48 20.86 5.29
N ILE A 65 3.76 20.50 5.09
CA ILE A 65 4.42 20.51 3.79
C ILE A 65 3.79 19.47 2.85
N CYS A 66 3.57 18.25 3.35
CA CYS A 66 2.97 17.19 2.56
C CYS A 66 1.45 17.34 2.38
N GLY A 67 0.81 18.36 2.97
CA GLY A 67 -0.63 18.57 2.90
C GLY A 67 -1.46 17.40 3.44
N MET A 68 -0.85 16.58 4.31
CA MET A 68 -1.53 15.46 4.95
C MET A 68 -2.11 15.99 6.25
N SER A 69 -3.44 16.03 6.36
CA SER A 69 -4.16 16.42 7.58
C SER A 69 -3.42 15.85 8.81
N GLY A 70 -3.02 16.75 9.72
CA GLY A 70 -2.29 16.38 10.93
C GLY A 70 -3.09 15.39 11.79
N PHE A 71 -2.43 14.81 12.78
CA PHE A 71 -3.13 13.95 13.75
C PHE A 71 -4.14 14.78 14.54
N SER A 72 -5.40 14.35 14.60
CA SER A 72 -6.43 15.03 15.38
C SER A 72 -6.16 14.96 16.89
N SER A 73 -5.44 13.94 17.34
CA SER A 73 -4.81 13.86 18.66
C SER A 73 -3.44 13.19 18.54
N THR A 74 -2.40 13.72 19.19
CA THR A 74 -1.06 13.10 19.23
C THR A 74 -1.06 11.74 19.95
N SER A 75 -2.11 11.44 20.72
CA SER A 75 -2.26 10.20 21.48
C SER A 75 -2.94 9.07 20.73
N GLU A 76 -3.71 9.36 19.66
CA GLU A 76 -4.43 8.34 18.90
C GLU A 76 -4.11 8.44 17.40
N PRO A 77 -3.59 7.36 16.79
CA PRO A 77 -3.28 7.36 15.37
C PRO A 77 -4.56 7.26 14.51
N ASP A 78 -4.89 8.33 13.79
CA ASP A 78 -6.15 8.49 13.04
C ASP A 78 -5.99 8.41 11.50
N GLN A 79 -4.82 8.00 11.01
CA GLN A 79 -4.47 8.05 9.58
C GLN A 79 -4.67 6.71 8.84
N SER A 80 -5.81 6.05 9.03
CA SER A 80 -6.12 4.75 8.40
C SER A 80 -6.14 4.80 6.86
N PHE A 81 -6.42 5.98 6.28
CA PHE A 81 -6.38 6.20 4.83
C PHE A 81 -5.03 5.81 4.21
N ARG A 82 -3.94 5.83 4.98
CA ARG A 82 -2.60 5.47 4.50
C ARG A 82 -2.39 3.98 4.26
N PHE A 83 -3.32 3.11 4.64
CA PHE A 83 -3.32 1.72 4.16
C PHE A 83 -3.94 1.58 2.77
N PHE A 84 -4.81 2.51 2.40
CA PHE A 84 -5.55 2.51 1.14
C PHE A 84 -4.87 3.33 0.05
N THR A 85 -4.42 4.55 0.36
CA THR A 85 -3.77 5.44 -0.62
C THR A 85 -2.54 4.86 -1.32
N PRO A 86 -1.68 4.02 -0.72
CA PRO A 86 -0.51 3.47 -1.41
C PRO A 86 -0.86 2.65 -2.65
N LEU A 87 -2.10 2.14 -2.77
CA LEU A 87 -2.57 1.44 -3.97
C LEU A 87 -2.49 2.29 -5.24
N PHE A 88 -2.61 3.62 -5.09
CA PHE A 88 -2.67 4.56 -6.20
C PHE A 88 -1.38 5.38 -6.36
N VAL A 89 -0.54 5.42 -5.33
CA VAL A 89 0.70 6.21 -5.34
C VAL A 89 1.83 5.42 -6.00
N HIS A 90 2.57 6.10 -6.88
CA HIS A 90 3.74 5.55 -7.56
C HIS A 90 4.94 6.47 -7.35
N THR A 91 6.15 5.90 -7.25
CA THR A 91 7.39 6.63 -6.96
C THR A 91 7.79 7.65 -8.05
N GLY A 92 7.28 7.52 -9.27
CA GLY A 92 7.58 8.43 -10.37
C GLY A 92 6.82 8.09 -11.66
N ILE A 93 6.88 9.00 -12.64
CA ILE A 93 6.11 8.92 -13.89
C ILE A 93 6.52 7.69 -14.73
N ILE A 94 7.82 7.43 -14.86
CA ILE A 94 8.33 6.27 -15.60
C ILE A 94 7.88 4.97 -14.92
N HIS A 95 8.02 4.90 -13.59
CA HIS A 95 7.58 3.75 -12.79
C HIS A 95 6.06 3.53 -12.93
N TYR A 96 5.28 4.60 -12.98
CA TYR A 96 3.84 4.53 -13.24
C TYR A 96 3.53 3.90 -14.59
N PHE A 97 4.12 4.40 -15.69
CA PHE A 97 3.83 3.85 -17.02
C PHE A 97 4.26 2.38 -17.17
N ILE A 98 5.43 2.01 -16.64
CA ILE A 98 5.90 0.62 -16.65
C ILE A 98 4.94 -0.27 -15.85
N ASN A 99 4.52 0.15 -14.66
CA ASN A 99 3.59 -0.62 -13.86
C ASN A 99 2.25 -0.76 -14.57
N VAL A 100 1.65 0.33 -15.04
CA VAL A 100 0.35 0.27 -15.74
C VAL A 100 0.44 -0.63 -16.97
N PHE A 101 1.52 -0.55 -17.74
CA PHE A 101 1.72 -1.40 -18.91
C PHE A 101 1.85 -2.89 -18.53
N LEU A 102 2.72 -3.23 -17.56
CA LEU A 102 2.88 -4.61 -17.09
C LEU A 102 1.59 -5.13 -16.45
N HIS A 103 0.92 -4.30 -15.67
CA HIS A 103 -0.35 -4.61 -15.04
C HIS A 103 -1.40 -4.91 -16.11
N TRP A 104 -1.54 -4.06 -17.12
CA TRP A 104 -2.46 -4.26 -18.23
C TRP A 104 -2.21 -5.59 -18.96
N LEU A 105 -0.95 -5.92 -19.25
CA LEU A 105 -0.59 -7.20 -19.89
C LEU A 105 -0.96 -8.42 -19.04
N LEU A 106 -0.72 -8.36 -17.73
CA LEU A 106 -0.93 -9.49 -16.83
C LEU A 106 -2.38 -9.67 -16.39
N VAL A 107 -3.14 -8.57 -16.38
CA VAL A 107 -4.48 -8.53 -15.78
C VAL A 107 -5.60 -8.57 -16.79
N MET A 108 -5.39 -8.12 -18.03
CA MET A 108 -6.44 -8.07 -19.05
C MET A 108 -7.13 -9.43 -19.24
N ASP A 109 -6.36 -10.51 -19.28
CA ASP A 109 -6.93 -11.86 -19.43
C ASP A 109 -7.69 -12.31 -18.17
N LEU A 110 -7.21 -11.94 -16.99
CA LEU A 110 -7.90 -12.21 -15.72
C LEU A 110 -9.22 -11.44 -15.63
N GLU A 111 -9.23 -10.16 -15.99
CA GLU A 111 -10.42 -9.32 -15.97
C GLU A 111 -11.49 -9.83 -16.94
N ARG A 112 -11.10 -10.30 -18.14
CA ARG A 112 -12.05 -10.86 -19.12
C ARG A 112 -12.74 -12.14 -18.65
N VAL A 113 -12.02 -12.97 -17.91
CA VAL A 113 -12.55 -14.24 -17.37
C VAL A 113 -13.38 -13.97 -16.11
N MET A 114 -13.02 -12.94 -15.34
CA MET A 114 -13.72 -12.56 -14.12
C MET A 114 -14.88 -11.60 -14.38
N ASN A 115 -15.83 -11.56 -13.45
CA ASN A 115 -16.80 -10.47 -13.43
C ASN A 115 -16.09 -9.18 -12.95
N PRO A 116 -16.32 -8.00 -13.58
CA PRO A 116 -15.64 -6.75 -13.22
C PRO A 116 -15.83 -6.35 -11.75
N ILE A 117 -17.00 -6.64 -11.16
CA ILE A 117 -17.26 -6.37 -9.74
C ILE A 117 -16.40 -7.27 -8.85
N ARG A 118 -16.30 -8.56 -9.18
CA ARG A 118 -15.48 -9.51 -8.43
C ARG A 118 -14.00 -9.15 -8.55
N PHE A 119 -13.59 -8.78 -9.76
CA PHE A 119 -12.25 -8.27 -10.03
C PHE A 119 -11.92 -7.09 -9.11
N ALA A 120 -12.77 -6.05 -9.08
CA ALA A 120 -12.56 -4.88 -8.23
C ALA A 120 -12.52 -5.23 -6.73
N VAL A 121 -13.41 -6.11 -6.26
CA VAL A 121 -13.44 -6.56 -4.85
C VAL A 121 -12.15 -7.29 -4.47
N VAL A 122 -11.72 -8.25 -5.28
CA VAL A 122 -10.46 -8.99 -5.04
C VAL A 122 -9.30 -8.03 -5.07
N TYR A 123 -9.22 -7.16 -6.08
CA TYR A 123 -8.16 -6.18 -6.25
C TYR A 123 -7.99 -5.27 -5.04
N LEU A 124 -9.08 -4.65 -4.59
CA LEU A 124 -9.04 -3.68 -3.49
C LEU A 124 -8.78 -4.34 -2.14
N LEU A 125 -9.49 -5.45 -1.84
CA LEU A 125 -9.36 -6.10 -0.54
C LEU A 125 -8.00 -6.80 -0.38
N SER A 126 -7.53 -7.52 -1.39
CA SER A 126 -6.22 -8.17 -1.33
C SER A 126 -5.08 -7.15 -1.27
N GLY A 127 -5.19 -6.05 -2.03
CA GLY A 127 -4.21 -4.97 -1.99
C GLY A 127 -4.15 -4.29 -0.62
N LEU A 128 -5.32 -3.98 -0.04
CA LEU A 128 -5.42 -3.42 1.30
C LEU A 128 -4.80 -4.36 2.34
N PHE A 129 -5.13 -5.65 2.28
CA PHE A 129 -4.54 -6.66 3.16
C PHE A 129 -3.02 -6.72 3.00
N GLY A 130 -2.50 -6.69 1.77
CA GLY A 130 -1.08 -6.66 1.48
C GLY A 130 -0.36 -5.45 2.09
N ASN A 131 -0.94 -4.26 1.95
CA ASN A 131 -0.41 -3.03 2.55
C ASN A 131 -0.38 -3.09 4.08
N VAL A 132 -1.45 -3.59 4.70
CA VAL A 132 -1.54 -3.78 6.15
C VAL A 132 -0.51 -4.81 6.62
N PHE A 133 -0.41 -5.95 5.93
CA PHE A 133 0.51 -7.04 6.26
C PHE A 133 1.98 -6.59 6.14
N GLY A 134 2.34 -5.98 5.01
CA GLY A 134 3.68 -5.45 4.78
C GLY A 134 4.02 -4.33 5.76
N GLY A 135 3.09 -3.42 6.03
CA GLY A 135 3.30 -2.34 7.00
C GLY A 135 3.49 -2.83 8.43
N SER A 136 2.83 -3.92 8.83
CA SER A 136 2.91 -4.48 10.19
C SER A 136 4.19 -5.29 10.43
N LEU A 137 4.72 -5.94 9.40
CA LEU A 137 5.82 -6.90 9.51
C LEU A 137 7.16 -6.40 8.94
N SER A 138 7.14 -5.36 8.09
CA SER A 138 8.35 -4.81 7.47
C SER A 138 9.01 -3.79 8.40
N SER A 139 10.34 -3.75 8.39
CA SER A 139 11.10 -2.67 9.02
C SER A 139 10.77 -1.32 8.38
N THR A 140 10.77 -0.26 9.18
CA THR A 140 10.38 1.12 8.84
C THR A 140 11.12 1.76 7.66
N ILE A 141 12.09 1.06 7.05
CA ILE A 141 13.04 1.57 6.06
C ILE A 141 12.59 1.29 4.62
N HIS A 142 11.59 0.42 4.39
CA HIS A 142 11.14 0.06 3.05
C HIS A 142 9.69 0.51 2.77
N PRO A 143 9.49 1.78 2.36
CA PRO A 143 8.17 2.24 1.97
C PRO A 143 7.66 1.44 0.77
N SER A 144 6.59 0.69 0.97
CA SER A 144 5.91 -0.05 -0.10
C SER A 144 4.82 0.84 -0.70
N MET A 145 4.86 1.04 -2.01
CA MET A 145 3.89 1.85 -2.77
C MET A 145 3.56 1.14 -4.08
N GLY A 146 2.34 1.34 -4.59
CA GLY A 146 1.89 0.86 -5.89
C GLY A 146 0.85 -0.25 -5.85
N CYS A 147 0.34 -0.60 -7.02
CA CYS A 147 -0.73 -1.58 -7.23
C CYS A 147 -0.29 -3.05 -7.13
N ASN A 148 1.01 -3.30 -6.99
CA ASN A 148 1.58 -4.65 -7.07
C ASN A 148 0.99 -5.65 -6.04
N PRO A 149 0.67 -5.27 -4.78
CA PRO A 149 0.02 -6.18 -3.83
C PRO A 149 -1.33 -6.70 -4.33
N SER A 150 -2.12 -5.85 -5.00
CA SER A 150 -3.38 -6.25 -5.64
C SER A 150 -3.15 -7.22 -6.80
N LEU A 151 -2.08 -7.04 -7.58
CA LEU A 151 -1.71 -7.96 -8.66
C LEU A 151 -1.38 -9.36 -8.12
N PHE A 152 -0.59 -9.44 -7.06
CA PHE A 152 -0.33 -10.71 -6.37
C PHE A 152 -1.61 -11.32 -5.77
N GLY A 153 -2.53 -10.48 -5.30
CA GLY A 153 -3.85 -10.92 -4.87
C GLY A 153 -4.69 -11.54 -5.99
N LEU A 154 -4.63 -11.00 -7.20
CA LEU A 154 -5.27 -11.60 -8.37
C LEU A 154 -4.65 -12.94 -8.75
N PHE A 155 -3.32 -13.10 -8.63
CA PHE A 155 -2.67 -14.39 -8.81
C PHE A 155 -3.12 -15.42 -7.76
N GLY A 156 -3.21 -15.01 -6.48
CA GLY A 156 -3.77 -15.85 -5.42
C GLY A 156 -5.22 -16.26 -5.68
N CYS A 157 -6.04 -15.32 -6.14
CA CYS A 157 -7.41 -15.59 -6.54
C CYS A 157 -7.49 -16.58 -7.72
N SER A 158 -6.58 -16.48 -8.68
CA SER A 158 -6.49 -17.39 -9.83
C SER A 158 -6.11 -18.82 -9.40
N VAL A 159 -5.28 -18.96 -8.38
CA VAL A 159 -4.98 -20.27 -7.77
C VAL A 159 -6.24 -20.90 -7.20
N ILE A 160 -7.06 -20.14 -6.47
CA ILE A 160 -8.34 -20.61 -5.94
C ILE A 160 -9.29 -21.01 -7.06
N ASP A 161 -9.42 -20.19 -8.09
CA ASP A 161 -10.30 -20.48 -9.23
C ASP A 161 -9.93 -21.81 -9.90
N ILE A 162 -8.64 -22.05 -10.14
CA ILE A 162 -8.14 -23.32 -10.69
C ILE A 162 -8.46 -24.51 -9.77
N ILE A 163 -8.31 -24.34 -8.45
CA ILE A 163 -8.61 -25.41 -7.47
C ILE A 163 -10.11 -25.73 -7.47
N LEU A 164 -10.98 -24.71 -7.46
CA LEU A 164 -12.44 -24.90 -7.47
C LEU A 164 -12.94 -25.50 -8.78
N MET A 165 -12.29 -25.17 -9.90
CA MET A 165 -12.62 -25.64 -11.25
C MET A 165 -11.76 -26.81 -11.71
N TRP A 166 -11.03 -27.47 -10.80
CA TRP A 166 -10.03 -28.49 -11.13
C TRP A 166 -10.56 -29.62 -12.02
N ARG A 167 -11.82 -30.02 -11.80
CA ARG A 167 -12.47 -31.11 -12.56
C ARG A 167 -13.02 -30.69 -13.92
N ILE A 168 -13.10 -29.39 -14.19
CA ILE A 168 -13.74 -28.81 -15.37
C ILE A 168 -12.68 -28.31 -16.35
N ILE A 169 -11.61 -27.73 -15.83
CA ILE A 169 -10.46 -27.28 -16.63
C ILE A 169 -9.76 -28.52 -17.21
N GLY A 170 -9.44 -28.51 -18.50
CA GLY A 170 -8.81 -29.66 -19.15
C GLY A 170 -7.38 -29.97 -18.69
N GLN A 171 -6.59 -28.94 -18.35
CA GLN A 171 -5.19 -29.09 -17.92
C GLN A 171 -4.88 -28.24 -16.67
N PRO A 172 -5.54 -28.52 -15.52
CA PRO A 172 -5.47 -27.66 -14.33
C PRO A 172 -4.05 -27.58 -13.76
N SER A 173 -3.33 -28.71 -13.75
CA SER A 173 -1.93 -28.75 -13.29
C SER A 173 -1.02 -27.84 -14.10
N ARG A 174 -1.21 -27.76 -15.42
CA ARG A 174 -0.39 -26.88 -16.26
C ARG A 174 -0.69 -25.41 -15.99
N HIS A 175 -1.96 -25.05 -15.79
CA HIS A 175 -2.34 -23.69 -15.43
C HIS A 175 -1.79 -23.30 -14.05
N LEU A 176 -1.87 -24.21 -13.08
CA LEU A 176 -1.31 -24.01 -11.74
C LEU A 176 0.21 -23.83 -11.79
N ILE A 177 0.92 -24.66 -12.55
CA ILE A 177 2.38 -24.53 -12.74
C ILE A 177 2.73 -23.19 -13.40
N LYS A 178 1.99 -22.76 -14.43
CA LYS A 178 2.21 -21.46 -15.08
C LYS A 178 2.10 -20.31 -14.08
N ILE A 179 1.02 -20.25 -13.31
CA ILE A 179 0.83 -19.21 -12.29
C ILE A 179 1.88 -19.31 -11.18
N ALA A 180 2.22 -20.52 -10.73
CA ALA A 180 3.26 -20.73 -9.72
C ALA A 180 4.63 -20.23 -10.19
N VAL A 181 4.98 -20.45 -11.46
CA VAL A 181 6.21 -19.91 -12.07
C VAL A 181 6.16 -18.39 -12.11
N ILE A 182 5.04 -17.78 -12.53
CA ILE A 182 4.89 -16.32 -12.54
C ILE A 182 5.07 -15.74 -11.13
N ILE A 183 4.42 -16.33 -10.12
CA ILE A 183 4.53 -15.91 -8.72
C ILE A 183 5.98 -16.03 -8.23
N ALA A 184 6.63 -17.17 -8.48
CA ALA A 184 8.00 -17.42 -8.05
C ALA A 184 9.00 -16.47 -8.72
N SER A 185 8.88 -16.26 -10.03
CA SER A 185 9.69 -15.29 -10.78
C SER A 185 9.48 -13.87 -10.28
N SER A 186 8.25 -13.50 -9.93
CA SER A 186 7.94 -12.17 -9.41
C SER A 186 8.55 -11.93 -8.02
N PHE A 187 8.52 -12.91 -7.13
CA PHE A 187 9.22 -12.83 -5.83
C PHE A 187 10.74 -12.78 -5.98
N LEU A 188 11.29 -13.49 -6.98
CA LEU A 188 12.71 -13.44 -7.30
C LEU A 188 13.12 -12.04 -7.78
N LEU A 189 12.33 -11.42 -8.66
CA LEU A 189 12.51 -10.03 -9.08
C LEU A 189 12.36 -9.06 -7.91
N GLY A 190 11.51 -9.37 -6.93
CA GLY A 190 11.34 -8.56 -5.74
C GLY A 190 12.49 -8.64 -4.73
N LEU A 191 13.55 -9.41 -5.00
CA LEU A 191 14.83 -9.28 -4.28
C LEU A 191 15.61 -8.02 -4.69
N LEU A 192 15.19 -7.34 -5.77
CA LEU A 192 15.77 -6.07 -6.18
C LEU A 192 15.48 -4.97 -5.14
N PRO A 193 16.41 -4.02 -4.94
CA PRO A 193 16.23 -2.92 -3.99
C PRO A 193 15.03 -2.05 -4.39
N GLY A 194 14.26 -1.64 -3.39
CA GLY A 194 13.04 -0.83 -3.56
C GLY A 194 11.75 -1.64 -3.72
N VAL A 195 11.83 -2.98 -3.71
CA VAL A 195 10.66 -3.85 -3.75
C VAL A 195 10.41 -4.51 -2.39
N ASN A 196 9.19 -4.41 -1.87
CA ASN A 196 8.82 -5.04 -0.61
C ASN A 196 8.07 -6.36 -0.83
N ASN A 197 8.81 -7.48 -0.76
CA ASN A 197 8.28 -8.83 -0.89
C ASN A 197 7.26 -9.20 0.20
N LEU A 198 7.34 -8.62 1.41
CA LEU A 198 6.35 -8.88 2.45
C LEU A 198 4.97 -8.33 2.07
N THR A 199 4.94 -7.14 1.46
CA THR A 199 3.68 -6.55 0.99
C THR A 199 3.06 -7.40 -0.13
N GLN A 200 3.88 -7.92 -1.05
CA GLN A 200 3.43 -8.83 -2.12
C GLN A 200 2.93 -10.17 -1.57
N LEU A 201 3.63 -10.74 -0.58
CA LEU A 201 3.21 -11.95 0.11
C LEU A 201 1.87 -11.75 0.82
N GLY A 202 1.70 -10.62 1.51
CA GLY A 202 0.43 -10.23 2.10
C GLY A 202 -0.66 -10.14 1.03
N GLY A 203 -0.39 -9.49 -0.10
CA GLY A 203 -1.31 -9.41 -1.24
C GLY A 203 -1.74 -10.79 -1.74
N LEU A 204 -0.79 -11.72 -1.92
CA LEU A 204 -1.05 -13.10 -2.32
C LEU A 204 -1.94 -13.84 -1.31
N ILE A 205 -1.65 -13.74 -0.01
CA ILE A 205 -2.46 -14.34 1.05
C ILE A 205 -3.86 -13.74 1.07
N GLY A 206 -3.97 -12.41 1.02
CA GLY A 206 -5.25 -11.71 0.93
C GLY A 206 -6.06 -12.14 -0.28
N GLY A 207 -5.40 -12.33 -1.44
CA GLY A 207 -6.00 -12.84 -2.66
C GLY A 207 -6.52 -14.27 -2.56
N LEU A 208 -5.78 -15.17 -1.91
CA LEU A 208 -6.24 -16.54 -1.64
C LEU A 208 -7.49 -16.54 -0.75
N LEU A 209 -7.50 -15.72 0.30
CA LEU A 209 -8.64 -15.62 1.23
C LEU A 209 -9.86 -15.00 0.56
N VAL A 210 -9.72 -13.84 -0.08
CA VAL A 210 -10.82 -13.14 -0.76
C VAL A 210 -11.30 -13.95 -1.97
N GLY A 211 -10.40 -14.60 -2.70
CA GLY A 211 -10.73 -15.51 -3.80
C GLY A 211 -11.58 -16.69 -3.33
N ALA A 212 -11.24 -17.33 -2.20
CA ALA A 212 -12.02 -18.43 -1.65
C ALA A 212 -13.47 -18.04 -1.30
N VAL A 213 -13.69 -16.77 -0.96
CA VAL A 213 -15.03 -16.24 -0.69
C VAL A 213 -15.78 -15.90 -1.97
N THR A 214 -15.11 -15.24 -2.92
CA THR A 214 -15.74 -14.57 -4.07
C THR A 214 -15.82 -15.42 -5.33
N MET A 215 -14.93 -16.41 -5.49
CA MET A 215 -14.89 -17.24 -6.70
C MET A 215 -16.09 -18.19 -6.77
N PRO A 216 -16.69 -18.38 -7.96
CA PRO A 216 -17.77 -19.33 -8.14
C PRO A 216 -17.26 -20.75 -7.89
N ALA A 217 -18.12 -21.63 -7.39
CA ALA A 217 -17.81 -23.04 -7.17
C ALA A 217 -18.93 -23.90 -7.76
N VAL A 218 -18.57 -25.02 -8.37
CA VAL A 218 -19.55 -25.96 -8.95
C VAL A 218 -20.01 -26.95 -7.90
N TYR A 219 -21.31 -26.99 -7.65
CA TYR A 219 -21.90 -27.82 -6.60
C TYR A 219 -22.33 -29.18 -7.17
N TYR A 220 -21.68 -30.26 -6.74
CA TYR A 220 -22.03 -31.63 -7.15
C TYR A 220 -23.14 -32.26 -6.28
N SER A 221 -23.32 -31.79 -5.05
CA SER A 221 -24.29 -32.31 -4.08
C SER A 221 -24.68 -31.22 -3.06
N LYS A 222 -25.85 -31.37 -2.42
CA LYS A 222 -26.32 -30.46 -1.36
C LYS A 222 -25.35 -30.39 -0.18
N THR A 223 -24.76 -31.52 0.22
CA THR A 223 -23.74 -31.56 1.28
C THR A 223 -22.49 -30.76 0.89
N TYR A 224 -22.05 -30.89 -0.37
CA TYR A 224 -20.90 -30.14 -0.88
C TYR A 224 -21.19 -28.64 -0.98
N GLN A 225 -22.43 -28.27 -1.36
CA GLN A 225 -22.88 -26.89 -1.34
C GLN A 225 -22.81 -26.30 0.08
N ILE A 226 -23.37 -26.98 1.08
CA ILE A 226 -23.32 -26.53 2.48
C ILE A 226 -21.88 -26.41 2.96
N ALA A 227 -21.02 -27.39 2.65
CA ALA A 227 -19.60 -27.37 3.01
C ALA A 227 -18.86 -26.16 2.42
N ILE A 228 -19.10 -25.79 1.15
CA ILE A 228 -18.50 -24.60 0.54
C ILE A 228 -18.99 -23.33 1.24
N TRP A 229 -20.29 -23.19 1.49
CA TRP A 229 -20.83 -22.02 2.18
C TRP A 229 -20.25 -21.87 3.60
N PHE A 230 -20.11 -22.98 4.32
CA PHE A 230 -19.46 -23.00 5.62
C PHE A 230 -17.98 -22.60 5.53
N CYS A 231 -17.24 -23.15 4.57
CA CYS A 231 -15.84 -22.78 4.31
C CYS A 231 -15.67 -21.28 3.96
N ARG A 232 -16.62 -20.71 3.19
CA ARG A 232 -16.63 -19.27 2.88
C ARG A 232 -16.86 -18.42 4.12
N LEU A 233 -17.81 -18.80 4.99
CA LEU A 233 -18.07 -18.09 6.24
C LEU A 233 -16.85 -18.11 7.17
N ILE A 234 -16.20 -19.28 7.29
CA ILE A 234 -14.96 -19.42 8.05
C ILE A 234 -13.87 -18.52 7.46
N THR A 235 -13.65 -18.58 6.14
CA THR A 235 -12.61 -17.78 5.48
C THR A 235 -12.85 -16.28 5.63
N MET A 236 -14.10 -15.81 5.53
CA MET A 236 -14.47 -14.42 5.80
C MET A 236 -14.14 -13.99 7.23
N SER A 237 -14.40 -14.87 8.19
CA SER A 237 -14.11 -14.63 9.60
C SER A 237 -12.60 -14.56 9.83
N ILE A 238 -11.84 -15.49 9.26
CA ILE A 238 -10.37 -15.53 9.31
C ILE A 238 -9.78 -14.25 8.72
N TYR A 239 -10.22 -13.85 7.53
CA TYR A 239 -9.75 -12.63 6.87
C TYR A 239 -9.96 -11.40 7.75
N THR A 240 -11.16 -11.25 8.32
CA THR A 240 -11.50 -10.12 9.19
C THR A 240 -10.64 -10.10 10.45
N VAL A 241 -10.49 -11.26 11.10
CA VAL A 241 -9.66 -11.40 12.31
C VAL A 241 -8.20 -11.08 12.01
N LEU A 242 -7.65 -11.56 10.89
CA LEU A 242 -6.27 -11.26 10.49
C LEU A 242 -6.07 -9.76 10.24
N VAL A 243 -6.99 -9.10 9.53
CA VAL A 243 -6.92 -7.64 9.33
C VAL A 243 -6.91 -6.92 10.68
N VAL A 244 -7.80 -7.28 11.60
CA VAL A 244 -7.87 -6.66 12.93
C VAL A 244 -6.58 -6.90 13.73
N ILE A 245 -6.04 -8.12 13.71
CA ILE A 245 -4.79 -8.45 14.40
C ILE A 245 -3.62 -7.65 13.82
N LEU A 246 -3.48 -7.61 12.49
CA LEU A 246 -2.39 -6.88 11.84
C LEU A 246 -2.48 -5.38 12.11
N VAL A 247 -3.67 -4.79 11.99
CA VAL A 247 -3.88 -3.37 12.32
C VAL A 247 -3.56 -3.09 13.79
N ARG A 248 -3.98 -3.95 14.72
CA ARG A 248 -3.63 -3.80 16.15
C ARG A 248 -2.14 -3.95 16.38
N ASN A 249 -1.51 -4.93 15.75
CA ASN A 249 -0.07 -5.18 15.85
C ASN A 249 0.71 -3.96 15.36
N PHE A 250 0.35 -3.42 14.20
CA PHE A 250 0.94 -2.20 13.64
C PHE A 250 0.90 -1.02 14.62
N TYR A 251 -0.18 -0.86 15.38
CA TYR A 251 -0.29 0.22 16.37
C TYR A 251 0.40 -0.10 17.71
N GLN A 252 0.54 -1.37 18.09
CA GLN A 252 1.09 -1.80 19.39
C GLN A 252 2.62 -1.95 19.40
N THR A 253 3.26 -2.28 18.28
CA THR A 253 4.69 -2.64 18.24
C THR A 253 5.67 -1.56 18.71
N ASP A 254 5.27 -0.28 18.77
CA ASP A 254 6.16 0.81 19.24
C ASP A 254 5.76 1.40 20.60
N THR A 255 4.91 0.73 21.40
CA THR A 255 4.74 1.10 22.84
C THR A 255 5.77 0.45 23.76
N SER A 256 6.59 -0.48 23.24
CA SER A 256 7.57 -1.27 23.99
C SER A 256 9.03 -0.92 23.68
N GLY A 257 9.28 0.22 23.03
CA GLY A 257 10.63 0.72 22.68
C GLY A 257 10.92 2.07 23.31
#